data_AF-A0A1C6A6C8-F1
#
_entry.id   AF-A0A1C6A6C8-F1
#
_cell.length_a   1.000
_cell.length_b   1.000
_cell.length_c   1.000
_cell.angle_alpha   90.00
_cell.angle_beta   90.00
_cell.angle_gamma   90.00
#
_symmetry.space_group_name_H-M   'P 1'
#
loop_
_entity.id
_entity.type
_entity.pdbx_description
1 polymer ?
#
loop_
_entity_poly.entity_id
_entity_poly.type
_entity_poly.pdbx_seq_one_letter_code
_entity_poly.pdbx_strand_id
1 'polypeptide(L)'
;MRFEECESLLSIAPLPLETGVERLSSGGLHIAVMSLLENCTSDMLAHWFGMQPDTDEYRLWHPGAHLYSEWAEIQPGHKDGCVEGTTHKAREMMAGSATEATLMYLDPYELFGDKLTKAKEQGEADVVLYSCCNLGDWDKCIRDPKGRPVGGQYVGVGRDTPYGLVLRNHYWLGDTLELPPEQVTAMFPMEIGLGVMNHDMNEFHILNKVMPSYYLRDHWEELGAPEPFAKSKPWGSKTTPRIFA
;
A
#
# COMPACT_ATOMS: atom_id res chain seq x y z
N MET A 1 -11.95 16.24 -2.73
CA MET A 1 -11.30 16.23 -1.41
C MET A 1 -9.85 16.66 -1.58
N ARG A 2 -9.45 17.78 -0.99
CA ARG A 2 -8.06 18.25 -0.88
C ARG A 2 -7.30 17.36 0.13
N PHE A 3 -5.98 17.31 0.08
CA PHE A 3 -5.19 16.52 1.03
C PHE A 3 -5.44 16.94 2.49
N GLU A 4 -5.62 18.23 2.75
CA GLU A 4 -5.93 18.75 4.09
C GLU A 4 -7.28 18.25 4.67
N GLU A 5 -8.15 17.70 3.82
CA GLU A 5 -9.47 17.16 4.19
C GLU A 5 -9.46 15.62 4.39
N CYS A 6 -8.29 14.98 4.32
CA CYS A 6 -8.13 13.52 4.36
C CYS A 6 -8.58 12.87 5.69
N GLU A 7 -8.81 13.64 6.75
CA GLU A 7 -9.40 13.13 8.01
C GLU A 7 -10.73 12.41 7.77
N SER A 8 -11.50 12.84 6.77
CA SER A 8 -12.76 12.18 6.40
C SER A 8 -12.59 10.71 6.00
N LEU A 9 -11.37 10.26 5.65
CA LEU A 9 -11.05 8.85 5.40
C LEU A 9 -11.10 7.97 6.65
N LEU A 10 -11.10 8.56 7.84
CA LEU A 10 -11.26 7.80 9.09
C LEU A 10 -12.72 7.42 9.36
N SER A 11 -13.68 8.05 8.68
CA SER A 11 -15.10 7.82 8.89
C SER A 11 -15.60 6.56 8.17
N ILE A 12 -16.36 5.70 8.86
CA ILE A 12 -17.07 4.55 8.23
C ILE A 12 -18.09 4.96 7.17
N ALA A 13 -18.65 6.18 7.26
CA ALA A 13 -19.65 6.66 6.32
C ALA A 13 -19.08 6.77 4.89
N PRO A 14 -19.90 6.50 3.86
CA PRO A 14 -19.48 6.66 2.47
C PRO A 14 -19.06 8.09 2.16
N LEU A 15 -18.02 8.21 1.34
CA LEU A 15 -17.55 9.48 0.80
C LEU A 15 -18.22 9.78 -0.55
N PRO A 16 -18.29 11.06 -0.95
CA PRO A 16 -18.81 11.43 -2.27
C PRO A 16 -18.05 10.81 -3.44
N LEU A 17 -16.77 10.49 -3.27
CA LEU A 17 -15.91 9.85 -4.26
C LEU A 17 -15.15 8.68 -3.61
N GLU A 18 -15.65 7.46 -3.79
CA GLU A 18 -15.01 6.22 -3.34
C GLU A 18 -14.13 5.59 -4.43
N THR A 19 -14.50 5.77 -5.71
CA THR A 19 -13.67 5.38 -6.85
C THR A 19 -13.79 6.42 -7.96
N GLY A 20 -12.68 7.02 -8.36
CA GLY A 20 -12.64 7.98 -9.46
C GLY A 20 -11.45 8.95 -9.38
N VAL A 21 -11.39 9.85 -10.35
CA VAL A 21 -10.35 10.89 -10.46
C VAL A 21 -11.02 12.25 -10.60
N GLU A 22 -10.53 13.24 -9.86
CA GLU A 22 -10.97 14.62 -9.98
C GLU A 22 -9.80 15.61 -10.05
N ARG A 23 -10.01 16.71 -10.77
CA ARG A 23 -9.09 17.86 -10.82
C ARG A 23 -9.35 18.75 -9.61
N LEU A 24 -8.29 19.08 -8.88
CA LEU A 24 -8.35 19.95 -7.72
C LEU A 24 -8.14 21.42 -8.12
N SER A 25 -8.51 22.35 -7.23
CA SER A 25 -8.29 23.78 -7.40
C SER A 25 -6.81 24.19 -7.49
N SER A 26 -5.90 23.40 -6.91
CA SER A 26 -4.44 23.51 -7.06
C SER A 26 -3.95 23.17 -8.46
N GLY A 27 -4.82 22.66 -9.34
CA GLY A 27 -4.42 22.05 -10.59
C GLY A 27 -3.91 20.62 -10.43
N GLY A 28 -3.76 20.09 -9.21
CA GLY A 28 -3.40 18.70 -8.93
C GLY A 28 -4.55 17.72 -9.18
N LEU A 29 -4.31 16.43 -8.95
CA LEU A 29 -5.30 15.37 -9.05
C LEU A 29 -5.57 14.76 -7.68
N HIS A 30 -6.84 14.47 -7.40
CA HIS A 30 -7.24 13.54 -6.36
C HIS A 30 -7.76 12.27 -7.04
N ILE A 31 -7.18 11.14 -6.66
CA ILE A 31 -7.57 9.80 -7.12
C ILE A 31 -8.06 9.04 -5.89
N ALA A 32 -9.25 8.46 -5.97
CA ALA A 32 -9.80 7.58 -4.95
C ALA A 32 -10.04 6.20 -5.55
N VAL A 33 -9.74 5.14 -4.80
CA VAL A 33 -10.08 3.76 -5.14
C VAL A 33 -10.48 3.00 -3.88
N MET A 34 -11.73 2.53 -3.85
CA MET A 34 -12.20 1.59 -2.85
C MET A 34 -12.05 0.15 -3.38
N SER A 35 -11.29 -0.65 -2.65
CA SER A 35 -11.05 -2.07 -2.91
C SER A 35 -11.71 -2.93 -1.83
N LEU A 36 -12.39 -3.99 -2.26
CA LEU A 36 -12.94 -5.02 -1.38
C LEU A 36 -12.02 -6.24 -1.43
N LEU A 37 -11.24 -6.43 -0.38
CA LEU A 37 -10.23 -7.49 -0.27
C LEU A 37 -10.81 -8.68 0.51
N GLU A 38 -11.59 -9.50 -0.19
CA GLU A 38 -12.26 -10.67 0.38
C GLU A 38 -11.28 -11.65 1.05
N ASN A 39 -11.60 -12.09 2.26
CA ASN A 39 -10.77 -12.99 3.08
C ASN A 39 -9.38 -12.44 3.47
N CYS A 40 -9.12 -11.16 3.24
CA CYS A 40 -7.96 -10.47 3.80
C CYS A 40 -8.34 -9.73 5.09
N THR A 41 -7.35 -9.53 5.97
CA THR A 41 -7.50 -8.69 7.18
C THR A 41 -6.51 -7.52 7.15
N SER A 42 -6.71 -6.55 8.02
CA SER A 42 -5.81 -5.43 8.23
C SER A 42 -4.39 -5.89 8.58
N ASP A 43 -4.27 -6.97 9.37
CA ASP A 43 -2.98 -7.56 9.76
C ASP A 43 -2.25 -8.17 8.56
N MET A 44 -2.97 -8.78 7.62
CA MET A 44 -2.37 -9.30 6.38
C MET A 44 -1.82 -8.17 5.51
N LEU A 45 -2.55 -7.05 5.41
CA LEU A 45 -2.08 -5.88 4.68
C LEU A 45 -0.86 -5.23 5.37
N ALA A 46 -0.94 -5.04 6.69
CA ALA A 46 0.17 -4.49 7.47
C ALA A 46 1.42 -5.37 7.36
N HIS A 47 1.27 -6.69 7.42
CA HIS A 47 2.35 -7.66 7.24
C HIS A 47 2.98 -7.57 5.85
N TRP A 48 2.17 -7.50 4.79
CA TRP A 48 2.68 -7.42 3.42
C TRP A 48 3.60 -6.22 3.20
N PHE A 49 3.22 -5.04 3.69
CA PHE A 49 4.06 -3.86 3.61
C PHE A 49 5.22 -3.90 4.61
N GLY A 50 5.00 -4.45 5.81
CA GLY A 50 5.99 -4.54 6.88
C GLY A 50 7.13 -5.52 6.59
N MET A 51 6.88 -6.56 5.80
CA MET A 51 7.93 -7.47 5.34
C MET A 51 8.80 -6.89 4.21
N GLN A 52 8.44 -5.71 3.69
CA GLN A 52 9.20 -4.95 2.70
C GLN A 52 9.58 -5.81 1.47
N PRO A 53 8.58 -6.18 0.64
CA PRO A 53 8.74 -7.14 -0.46
C PRO A 53 9.87 -6.78 -1.41
N ASP A 54 10.71 -7.75 -1.76
CA ASP A 54 11.75 -7.57 -2.77
C ASP A 54 11.14 -7.48 -4.18
N THR A 55 11.98 -7.42 -5.23
CA THR A 55 11.46 -7.29 -6.59
C THR A 55 10.61 -8.50 -7.04
N ASP A 56 10.94 -9.72 -6.62
CA ASP A 56 10.20 -10.92 -7.02
C ASP A 56 8.88 -11.03 -6.27
N GLU A 57 8.83 -10.70 -4.98
CA GLU A 57 7.55 -10.57 -4.27
C GLU A 57 6.72 -9.40 -4.78
N TYR A 58 7.35 -8.27 -5.07
CA TYR A 58 6.65 -7.09 -5.60
C TYR A 58 5.96 -7.38 -6.93
N ARG A 59 6.53 -8.25 -7.77
CA ARG A 59 5.89 -8.72 -9.00
C ARG A 59 4.64 -9.54 -8.76
N LEU A 60 4.47 -10.19 -7.60
CA LEU A 60 3.24 -10.91 -7.27
C LEU A 60 2.08 -9.95 -6.99
N TRP A 61 2.36 -8.73 -6.56
CA TRP A 61 1.35 -7.70 -6.34
C TRP A 61 0.74 -7.23 -7.67
N HIS A 62 1.55 -6.90 -8.67
CA HIS A 62 1.05 -6.61 -10.02
C HIS A 62 1.96 -7.19 -11.12
N PRO A 63 1.75 -8.47 -11.51
CA PRO A 63 2.48 -9.08 -12.60
C PRO A 63 2.33 -8.26 -13.88
N GLY A 64 3.44 -8.00 -14.56
CA GLY A 64 3.48 -7.21 -15.80
C GLY A 64 3.56 -5.69 -15.62
N ALA A 65 3.28 -5.16 -14.42
CA ALA A 65 3.43 -3.74 -14.13
C ALA A 65 4.58 -3.45 -13.17
N HIS A 66 4.77 -4.26 -12.12
CA HIS A 66 5.84 -4.07 -11.14
C HIS A 66 7.17 -4.58 -11.69
N LEU A 67 8.11 -3.68 -11.99
CA LEU A 67 9.38 -4.02 -12.66
C LEU A 67 10.53 -4.17 -11.67
N TYR A 68 10.54 -3.35 -10.62
CA TYR A 68 11.60 -3.25 -9.62
C TYR A 68 11.06 -2.76 -8.27
N SER A 69 11.64 -3.26 -7.18
CA SER A 69 11.39 -2.86 -5.80
C SER A 69 12.69 -2.85 -5.01
N GLU A 70 12.95 -1.76 -4.30
CA GLU A 70 13.96 -1.65 -3.25
C GLU A 70 13.38 -0.87 -2.07
N TRP A 71 13.55 -1.39 -0.85
CA TRP A 71 13.24 -0.68 0.38
C TRP A 71 14.54 -0.10 0.96
N ALA A 72 14.60 1.22 1.05
CA ALA A 72 15.80 2.00 1.37
C ALA A 72 15.51 3.09 2.40
N GLU A 73 16.55 3.84 2.77
CA GLU A 73 16.44 5.08 3.58
C GLU A 73 15.67 4.88 4.90
N ILE A 74 15.99 3.80 5.61
CA ILE A 74 15.39 3.44 6.90
C ILE A 74 15.66 4.55 7.93
N GLN A 75 14.59 5.15 8.43
CA GLN A 75 14.61 6.25 9.38
C GLN A 75 14.98 5.75 10.79
N PRO A 76 15.63 6.59 11.61
CA PRO A 76 15.84 6.29 13.02
C PRO A 76 14.54 5.96 13.74
N GLY A 77 14.51 4.84 14.47
CA GLY A 77 13.32 4.40 15.20
C GLY A 77 12.35 3.51 14.41
N HIS A 78 12.69 3.15 13.17
CA HIS A 78 12.01 2.10 12.43
C HIS A 78 11.96 0.79 13.24
N LYS A 79 10.87 0.05 13.09
CA LYS A 79 10.62 -1.24 13.75
C LYS A 79 10.48 -2.31 12.68
N ASP A 80 11.22 -3.40 12.85
CA ASP A 80 11.11 -4.56 11.96
C ASP A 80 9.65 -5.06 11.90
N GLY A 81 9.18 -5.37 10.70
CA GLY A 81 7.79 -5.77 10.46
C GLY A 81 6.80 -4.62 10.36
N CYS A 82 7.26 -3.36 10.42
CA CYS A 82 6.47 -2.18 10.11
C CYS A 82 6.94 -1.56 8.79
N VAL A 83 6.12 -0.72 8.15
CA VAL A 83 6.51 -0.02 6.91
C VAL A 83 6.96 1.42 7.18
N GLU A 84 6.46 1.99 8.27
CA GLU A 84 6.70 3.36 8.69
C GLU A 84 8.20 3.62 8.90
N GLY A 85 8.66 4.75 8.37
CA GLY A 85 10.07 5.11 8.40
C GLY A 85 10.90 4.41 7.33
N THR A 86 10.32 3.81 6.30
CA THR A 86 11.06 3.27 5.14
C THR A 86 10.69 3.99 3.86
N THR A 87 11.60 4.01 2.90
CA THR A 87 11.36 4.56 1.56
C THR A 87 11.38 3.44 0.54
N HIS A 88 10.25 3.25 -0.13
CA HIS A 88 10.13 2.33 -1.25
C HIS A 88 10.52 3.02 -2.54
N LYS A 89 11.53 2.50 -3.22
CA LYS A 89 11.93 2.88 -4.58
C LYS A 89 11.36 1.82 -5.53
N ALA A 90 10.32 2.20 -6.25
CA ALA A 90 9.64 1.32 -7.18
C ALA A 90 9.87 1.77 -8.62
N ARG A 91 9.91 0.82 -9.55
CA ARG A 91 9.80 1.11 -10.98
C ARG A 91 8.66 0.31 -11.57
N GLU A 92 7.71 1.00 -12.20
CA GLU A 92 6.40 0.42 -12.49
C GLU A 92 5.84 0.91 -13.81
N MET A 93 5.09 0.06 -14.50
CA MET A 93 4.33 0.47 -15.68
C MET A 93 3.06 1.20 -15.23
N MET A 94 3.04 2.51 -15.37
CA MET A 94 1.87 3.35 -15.12
C MET A 94 1.51 4.14 -16.39
N ALA A 95 0.22 4.20 -16.71
CA ALA A 95 -0.30 4.88 -17.90
C ALA A 95 0.43 4.52 -19.21
N GLY A 96 0.90 3.26 -19.34
CA GLY A 96 1.61 2.78 -20.53
C GLY A 96 3.10 3.09 -20.58
N SER A 97 3.70 3.63 -19.51
CA SER A 97 5.12 3.96 -19.44
C SER A 97 5.78 3.48 -18.14
N ALA A 98 7.04 3.07 -18.21
CA ALA A 98 7.81 2.74 -17.02
C ALA A 98 8.16 4.02 -16.27
N THR A 99 7.67 4.13 -15.04
CA THR A 99 7.82 5.29 -14.15
C THR A 99 8.59 4.86 -12.92
N GLU A 100 9.58 5.66 -12.53
CA GLU A 100 10.23 5.55 -11.23
C GLU A 100 9.38 6.28 -10.19
N ALA A 101 9.21 5.66 -9.03
CA ALA A 101 8.48 6.22 -7.90
C ALA A 101 9.34 6.14 -6.64
N THR A 102 9.27 7.18 -5.83
CA THR A 102 9.85 7.22 -4.48
C THR A 102 8.70 7.43 -3.50
N LEU A 103 8.45 6.48 -2.61
CA LEU A 103 7.39 6.55 -1.60
C LEU A 103 8.00 6.42 -0.21
N MET A 104 8.00 7.50 0.56
CA MET A 104 8.44 7.47 1.95
C MET A 104 7.23 7.25 2.85
N TYR A 105 7.16 6.09 3.49
CA TYR A 105 6.09 5.75 4.43
C TYR A 105 6.33 6.42 5.78
N LEU A 106 5.32 7.10 6.28
CA LEU A 106 5.35 7.91 7.49
C LEU A 106 4.39 7.35 8.52
N ASP A 107 4.61 7.67 9.79
CA ASP A 107 3.67 7.34 10.85
C ASP A 107 2.31 8.04 10.60
N PRO A 108 1.20 7.30 10.42
CA PRO A 108 -0.12 7.88 10.24
C PRO A 108 -0.57 8.80 11.39
N TYR A 109 -0.01 8.64 12.60
CA TYR A 109 -0.26 9.55 13.71
C TYR A 109 0.31 10.95 13.48
N GLU A 110 1.29 11.13 12.58
CA GLU A 110 1.70 12.47 12.16
C GLU A 110 0.60 13.21 11.40
N LEU A 111 -0.25 12.48 10.68
CA LEU A 111 -1.33 13.03 9.88
C LEU A 111 -2.60 13.22 10.70
N PHE A 112 -2.97 12.20 11.48
CA PHE A 112 -4.27 12.14 12.14
C PHE A 112 -4.24 12.37 13.66
N GLY A 113 -3.09 12.21 14.32
CA GLY A 113 -2.96 12.31 15.78
C GLY A 113 -4.00 11.46 16.52
N ASP A 114 -4.55 12.01 17.62
CA ASP A 114 -5.54 11.34 18.48
C ASP A 114 -6.83 10.91 17.75
N LYS A 115 -7.10 11.46 16.56
CA LYS A 115 -8.28 11.08 15.77
C LYS A 115 -8.15 9.67 15.24
N LEU A 116 -6.94 9.22 14.90
CA LEU A 116 -6.69 7.84 14.51
C LEU A 116 -6.92 6.88 15.68
N THR A 117 -6.50 7.24 16.89
CA THR A 117 -6.80 6.44 18.09
C THR A 117 -8.30 6.26 18.26
N LYS A 118 -9.08 7.34 18.16
CA LYS A 118 -10.53 7.30 18.28
C LYS A 118 -11.17 6.44 17.18
N ALA A 119 -10.74 6.59 15.94
CA ALA A 119 -11.24 5.81 14.82
C ALA A 119 -10.98 4.30 15.01
N LYS A 120 -9.79 3.94 15.51
CA LYS A 120 -9.44 2.54 15.87
C LYS A 120 -10.32 2.01 17.00
N GLU A 121 -10.49 2.77 18.07
CA GLU A 121 -11.37 2.39 19.19
C GLU A 121 -12.83 2.21 18.79
N GLN A 122 -13.27 2.92 17.75
CA GLN A 122 -14.62 2.84 17.19
C GLN A 122 -14.77 1.78 16.09
N GLY A 123 -13.68 1.11 15.69
CA GLY A 123 -13.68 0.14 14.59
C GLY A 123 -13.92 0.77 13.22
N GLU A 124 -13.58 2.04 13.03
CA GLU A 124 -13.74 2.76 11.76
C GLU A 124 -12.50 2.66 10.87
N ALA A 125 -11.33 2.37 11.46
CA ALA A 125 -10.07 2.11 10.77
C ALA A 125 -9.24 1.10 11.58
N ASP A 126 -8.60 0.14 10.91
CA ASP A 126 -7.78 -0.89 11.56
C ASP A 126 -6.31 -0.78 11.12
N VAL A 127 -6.07 -0.52 9.83
CA VAL A 127 -4.76 -0.25 9.24
C VAL A 127 -4.77 1.06 8.47
N VAL A 128 -3.67 1.82 8.56
CA VAL A 128 -3.48 3.04 7.78
C VAL A 128 -2.09 3.03 7.18
N LEU A 129 -2.00 3.21 5.86
CA LEU A 129 -0.76 3.42 5.13
C LEU A 129 -0.70 4.90 4.75
N TYR A 130 0.38 5.58 5.11
CA TYR A 130 0.57 6.98 4.75
C TYR A 130 1.96 7.16 4.13
N SER A 131 2.03 7.75 2.94
CA SER A 131 3.31 8.11 2.32
C SER A 131 3.29 9.49 1.67
N CYS A 132 4.44 10.15 1.69
CA CYS A 132 4.75 11.19 0.73
C CYS A 132 5.42 10.53 -0.47
N CYS A 133 5.12 10.99 -1.69
CA CYS A 133 5.64 10.38 -2.90
C CYS A 133 6.13 11.38 -3.93
N ASN A 134 7.01 10.91 -4.82
CA ASN A 134 7.41 11.58 -6.04
C ASN A 134 7.37 10.57 -7.19
N LEU A 135 6.81 10.99 -8.33
CA LEU A 135 6.82 10.25 -9.58
C LEU A 135 7.83 10.90 -10.52
N GLY A 136 8.87 10.15 -10.90
CA GLY A 136 9.98 10.65 -11.70
C GLY A 136 11.32 10.03 -11.30
N ASP A 137 12.36 10.40 -12.04
CA ASP A 137 13.71 9.85 -11.87
C ASP A 137 14.20 9.96 -10.41
N TRP A 138 14.67 8.86 -9.83
CA TRP A 138 15.12 8.82 -8.42
C TRP A 138 16.20 9.85 -8.10
N ASP A 139 17.14 10.07 -9.02
CA ASP A 139 18.24 11.04 -8.89
C ASP A 139 17.76 12.51 -8.92
N LYS A 140 16.53 12.74 -9.37
CA LYS A 140 15.91 14.08 -9.47
C LYS A 140 14.77 14.25 -8.45
N CYS A 141 14.57 13.28 -7.57
CA CYS A 141 13.53 13.34 -6.55
C CYS A 141 13.74 14.55 -5.64
N ILE A 142 12.85 15.54 -5.79
CA ILE A 142 12.83 16.74 -4.96
C ILE A 142 12.31 16.36 -3.58
N ARG A 143 12.95 16.88 -2.53
CA ARG A 143 12.59 16.60 -1.15
C ARG A 143 12.34 17.87 -0.35
N ASP A 144 11.43 17.78 0.62
CA ASP A 144 11.17 18.83 1.59
C ASP A 144 12.31 18.94 2.63
N PRO A 145 12.29 19.94 3.53
CA PRO A 145 13.31 20.07 4.57
C PRO A 145 13.40 18.89 5.56
N LYS A 146 12.38 18.04 5.62
CA LYS A 146 12.36 16.81 6.43
C LYS A 146 12.85 15.59 5.63
N GLY A 147 13.27 15.78 4.38
CA GLY A 147 13.74 14.72 3.50
C GLY A 147 12.63 13.94 2.81
N ARG A 148 11.37 14.38 2.90
CA ARG A 148 10.22 13.68 2.30
C ARG A 148 10.14 14.00 0.81
N PRO A 149 9.90 13.02 -0.07
CA PRO A 149 9.70 13.27 -1.49
C PRO A 149 8.51 14.20 -1.72
N VAL A 150 8.67 15.13 -2.67
CA VAL A 150 7.68 16.14 -3.03
C VAL A 150 7.10 15.81 -4.40
N GLY A 151 5.78 15.62 -4.48
CA GLY A 151 5.10 15.29 -5.73
C GLY A 151 3.67 14.82 -5.50
N GLY A 152 3.42 14.15 -4.38
CA GLY A 152 2.08 13.82 -3.93
C GLY A 152 2.05 13.15 -2.57
N GLN A 153 0.84 12.77 -2.17
CA GLN A 153 0.57 12.01 -0.95
C GLN A 153 -0.29 10.80 -1.30
N TYR A 154 -0.04 9.69 -0.60
CA TYR A 154 -0.91 8.51 -0.61
C TYR A 154 -1.37 8.23 0.81
N VAL A 155 -2.67 8.00 0.98
CA VAL A 155 -3.28 7.54 2.22
C VAL A 155 -4.21 6.37 1.91
N GLY A 156 -3.88 5.20 2.44
CA GLY A 156 -4.74 4.02 2.43
C GLY A 156 -5.34 3.80 3.82
N VAL A 157 -6.67 3.75 3.94
CA VAL A 157 -7.36 3.40 5.20
C VAL A 157 -8.11 2.08 5.01
N GLY A 158 -7.67 1.06 5.74
CA GLY A 158 -8.27 -0.26 5.74
C GLY A 158 -9.11 -0.50 6.99
N ARG A 159 -10.29 -1.11 6.81
CA ARG A 159 -11.18 -1.53 7.89
C ARG A 159 -11.64 -2.97 7.69
N ASP A 160 -11.46 -3.78 8.72
CA ASP A 160 -11.92 -5.16 8.75
C ASP A 160 -13.45 -5.23 8.77
N THR A 161 -13.96 -6.25 8.09
CA THR A 161 -15.37 -6.59 8.02
C THR A 161 -15.53 -8.10 8.13
N PRO A 162 -16.75 -8.61 8.39
CA PRO A 162 -16.99 -10.05 8.41
C PRO A 162 -16.65 -10.78 7.09
N TYR A 163 -16.43 -10.07 5.99
CA TYR A 163 -16.15 -10.64 4.67
C TYR A 163 -14.70 -10.42 4.19
N GLY A 164 -13.89 -9.68 4.94
CA GLY A 164 -12.53 -9.29 4.58
C GLY A 164 -12.25 -7.83 4.87
N LEU A 165 -11.30 -7.24 4.16
CA LEU A 165 -10.83 -5.87 4.37
C LEU A 165 -11.44 -4.92 3.33
N VAL A 166 -12.07 -3.84 3.77
CA VAL A 166 -12.41 -2.70 2.91
C VAL A 166 -11.24 -1.73 2.96
N LEU A 167 -10.58 -1.50 1.82
CA LEU A 167 -9.45 -0.59 1.71
C LEU A 167 -9.83 0.62 0.84
N ARG A 168 -9.69 1.82 1.39
CA ARG A 168 -9.84 3.09 0.64
C ARG A 168 -8.47 3.70 0.42
N ASN A 169 -8.02 3.69 -0.83
CA ASN A 169 -6.78 4.30 -1.27
C ASN A 169 -7.06 5.66 -1.88
N HIS A 170 -6.38 6.69 -1.37
CA HIS A 170 -6.48 8.05 -1.87
C HIS A 170 -5.09 8.58 -2.20
N TYR A 171 -4.98 9.18 -3.38
CA TYR A 171 -3.76 9.79 -3.89
C TYR A 171 -4.02 11.25 -4.21
N TRP A 172 -3.13 12.13 -3.75
CA TRP A 172 -3.14 13.55 -4.09
C TRP A 172 -1.86 13.89 -4.83
N LEU A 173 -1.93 13.94 -6.15
CA LEU A 173 -0.79 14.28 -7.00
C LEU A 173 -0.77 15.80 -7.25
N GLY A 174 0.32 16.44 -6.84
CA GLY A 174 0.52 17.87 -7.03
C GLY A 174 -0.28 18.79 -6.09
N ASP A 175 -1.07 18.24 -5.17
CA ASP A 175 -2.06 19.05 -4.43
C ASP A 175 -1.45 20.10 -3.50
N THR A 176 -0.34 19.73 -2.88
CA THR A 176 0.41 20.54 -1.92
C THR A 176 1.61 21.25 -2.54
N LEU A 177 1.74 21.24 -3.87
CA LEU A 177 2.83 21.97 -4.53
C LEU A 177 2.55 23.47 -4.51
N GLU A 178 3.56 24.23 -4.08
CA GLU A 178 3.51 25.69 -4.08
C GLU A 178 3.80 26.26 -5.48
N LEU A 179 2.99 25.87 -6.46
CA LEU A 179 3.10 26.27 -7.87
C LEU A 179 1.77 26.81 -8.39
N PRO A 180 1.78 27.66 -9.44
CA PRO A 180 0.55 28.09 -10.10
C PRO A 180 -0.27 26.89 -10.63
N PRO A 181 -1.61 26.89 -10.50
CA PRO A 181 -2.45 25.74 -10.90
C PRO A 181 -2.28 25.27 -12.34
N GLU A 182 -2.00 26.19 -13.26
CA GLU A 182 -1.71 25.88 -14.66
C GLU A 182 -0.44 25.03 -14.83
N GLN A 183 0.59 25.28 -14.02
CA GLN A 183 1.83 24.50 -14.02
C GLN A 183 1.60 23.12 -13.42
N VAL A 184 0.88 23.04 -12.30
CA VAL A 184 0.51 21.75 -11.68
C VAL A 184 -0.35 20.90 -12.63
N THR A 185 -1.29 21.53 -13.34
CA THR A 185 -2.13 20.84 -14.34
C THR A 185 -1.28 20.25 -15.47
N ALA A 186 -0.27 20.98 -15.94
CA ALA A 186 0.65 20.50 -16.97
C ALA A 186 1.55 19.35 -16.46
N MET A 187 1.93 19.37 -15.18
CA MET A 187 2.71 18.29 -14.55
C MET A 187 1.89 17.01 -14.35
N PHE A 188 0.61 17.14 -14.01
CA PHE A 188 -0.29 16.02 -13.71
C PHE A 188 -1.49 16.00 -14.65
N PRO A 189 -1.32 15.67 -15.94
CA PRO A 189 -2.44 15.51 -16.87
C PRO A 189 -3.40 14.40 -16.41
N MET A 190 -4.66 14.48 -16.84
CA MET A 190 -5.75 13.60 -16.35
C MET A 190 -5.45 12.12 -16.58
N GLU A 191 -4.75 11.82 -17.67
CA GLU A 191 -4.34 10.48 -18.08
C GLU A 191 -3.45 9.81 -17.02
N ILE A 192 -2.63 10.58 -16.29
CA ILE A 192 -1.85 10.04 -15.17
C ILE A 192 -2.79 9.58 -14.05
N GLY A 193 -3.77 10.40 -13.66
CA GLY A 193 -4.73 10.01 -12.62
C GLY A 193 -5.56 8.79 -12.99
N LEU A 194 -6.03 8.72 -14.24
CA LEU A 194 -6.74 7.54 -14.76
C LEU A 194 -5.84 6.30 -14.81
N GLY A 195 -4.56 6.50 -15.14
CA GLY A 195 -3.55 5.45 -15.12
C GLY A 195 -3.30 4.90 -13.71
N VAL A 196 -3.13 5.78 -12.72
CA VAL A 196 -2.97 5.41 -11.30
C VAL A 196 -4.21 4.69 -10.78
N MET A 197 -5.40 5.22 -11.07
CA MET A 197 -6.66 4.57 -10.68
C MET A 197 -6.75 3.13 -11.23
N ASN A 198 -6.46 2.94 -12.53
CA ASN A 198 -6.47 1.60 -13.13
C ASN A 198 -5.37 0.69 -12.57
N HIS A 199 -4.19 1.25 -12.25
CA HIS A 199 -3.09 0.51 -11.62
C HIS A 199 -3.50 0.00 -10.23
N ASP A 200 -3.98 0.87 -9.35
CA ASP A 200 -4.45 0.53 -7.99
C ASP A 200 -5.55 -0.55 -8.03
N MET A 201 -6.58 -0.34 -8.87
CA MET A 201 -7.69 -1.30 -9.00
C MET A 201 -7.20 -2.71 -9.37
N ASN A 202 -6.17 -2.81 -10.21
CA ASN A 202 -5.63 -4.10 -10.64
C ASN A 202 -4.69 -4.69 -9.59
N GLU A 203 -3.76 -3.90 -9.05
CA GLU A 203 -2.76 -4.41 -8.10
C GLU A 203 -3.44 -4.91 -6.83
N PHE A 204 -4.40 -4.19 -6.25
CA PHE A 204 -5.06 -4.63 -5.02
C PHE A 204 -6.02 -5.80 -5.26
N HIS A 205 -6.64 -5.90 -6.45
CA HIS A 205 -7.39 -7.10 -6.84
C HIS A 205 -6.50 -8.35 -6.88
N ILE A 206 -5.26 -8.22 -7.34
CA ILE A 206 -4.30 -9.32 -7.43
C ILE A 206 -3.73 -9.62 -6.05
N LEU A 207 -3.30 -8.60 -5.32
CA LEU A 207 -2.73 -8.70 -3.97
C LEU A 207 -3.67 -9.38 -2.98
N ASN A 208 -4.99 -9.16 -3.12
CA ASN A 208 -6.02 -9.88 -2.36
C ASN A 208 -5.81 -11.41 -2.34
N LYS A 209 -5.24 -11.98 -3.41
CA LYS A 209 -5.00 -13.43 -3.55
C LYS A 209 -3.64 -13.86 -2.98
N VAL A 210 -2.74 -12.92 -2.76
CA VAL A 210 -1.34 -13.17 -2.39
C VAL A 210 -1.14 -13.01 -0.89
N MET A 211 -1.67 -11.94 -0.28
CA MET A 211 -1.44 -11.61 1.14
C MET A 211 -1.77 -12.76 2.10
N PRO A 212 -2.91 -13.48 1.98
CA PRO A 212 -3.22 -14.54 2.93
C PRO A 212 -2.19 -15.67 2.93
N SER A 213 -1.56 -15.93 1.78
CA SER A 213 -0.55 -17.00 1.66
C SER A 213 0.76 -16.61 2.33
N TYR A 214 1.19 -15.36 2.15
CA TYR A 214 2.39 -14.83 2.81
C TYR A 214 2.20 -14.72 4.32
N TYR A 215 1.04 -14.21 4.74
CA TYR A 215 0.69 -14.15 6.15
C TYR A 215 0.68 -15.55 6.78
N LEU A 216 0.04 -16.54 6.16
CA LEU A 216 0.08 -17.92 6.64
C LEU A 216 1.51 -18.48 6.69
N ARG A 217 2.34 -18.27 5.66
CA ARG A 217 3.73 -18.74 5.62
C ARG A 217 4.52 -18.27 6.84
N ASP A 218 4.33 -17.01 7.24
CA ASP A 218 5.13 -16.37 8.27
C ASP A 218 4.53 -16.54 9.68
N HIS A 219 3.23 -16.80 9.79
CA HIS A 219 2.50 -16.86 11.07
C HIS A 219 1.84 -18.23 11.37
N TRP A 220 2.15 -19.29 10.61
CA TRP A 220 1.48 -20.59 10.77
C TRP A 220 1.65 -21.21 12.18
N GLU A 221 2.74 -20.92 12.90
CA GLU A 221 2.93 -21.43 14.26
C GLU A 221 1.92 -20.85 15.24
N GLU A 222 1.51 -19.59 15.02
CA GLU A 222 0.53 -18.87 15.84
C GLU A 222 -0.91 -19.18 15.41
N LEU A 223 -1.14 -19.26 14.09
CA LEU A 223 -2.45 -19.58 13.51
C LEU A 223 -2.81 -21.07 13.63
N GLY A 224 -1.81 -21.90 13.92
CA GLY A 224 -1.89 -23.36 13.85
C GLY A 224 -1.61 -23.88 12.44
N ALA A 225 -0.81 -24.94 12.37
CA ALA A 225 -0.53 -25.61 11.10
C ALA A 225 -1.85 -26.03 10.43
N PRO A 226 -2.04 -25.77 9.12
CA PRO A 226 -3.19 -26.29 8.39
C PRO A 226 -3.26 -27.80 8.56
N GLU A 227 -4.43 -28.32 8.95
CA GLU A 227 -4.64 -29.76 9.06
C GLU A 227 -4.35 -30.43 7.71
N PRO A 228 -3.57 -31.52 7.69
CA PRO A 228 -3.25 -32.20 6.45
C PRO A 228 -4.54 -32.76 5.83
N PHE A 229 -4.66 -32.66 4.50
CA PHE A 229 -5.83 -33.14 3.75
C PHE A 229 -6.19 -34.60 4.06
N ALA A 230 -5.19 -35.42 4.38
CA ALA A 230 -5.38 -36.76 4.92
C ALA A 230 -4.52 -36.96 6.17
N LYS A 231 -5.14 -37.43 7.26
CA LYS A 231 -4.40 -37.91 8.44
C LYS A 231 -3.64 -39.18 8.04
N SER A 232 -2.33 -39.09 7.89
CA SER A 232 -1.51 -40.29 7.66
C SER A 232 -1.59 -41.18 8.89
N LYS A 233 -1.94 -42.47 8.71
CA LYS A 233 -1.61 -43.47 9.73
C LYS A 233 -0.08 -43.46 9.89
N PRO A 234 0.47 -43.60 11.11
CA PRO A 234 1.91 -43.72 11.29
C PRO A 234 2.42 -44.79 10.33
N TRP A 235 3.26 -44.40 9.37
CA TRP A 235 3.98 -45.39 8.58
C TRP A 235 4.82 -46.18 9.58
N GLY A 236 4.63 -47.51 9.61
CA GLY A 236 5.41 -48.38 10.50
C GLY A 236 6.90 -48.05 10.37
N SER A 237 7.63 -48.11 11.49
CA SER A 237 8.98 -47.58 11.73
C SER A 237 10.13 -48.18 10.86
N LYS A 238 9.91 -48.43 9.57
CA LYS A 238 10.84 -49.12 8.67
C LYS A 238 11.10 -48.38 7.37
N THR A 239 11.24 -47.06 7.43
CA THR A 239 11.80 -46.29 6.31
C THR A 239 13.00 -45.50 6.78
N THR A 240 14.07 -46.22 7.14
CA THR A 240 15.41 -45.67 6.94
C THR A 240 15.65 -45.72 5.43
N PRO A 241 15.83 -44.60 4.72
CA PRO A 241 16.29 -44.66 3.35
C PRO A 241 17.63 -45.39 3.38
N ARG A 242 17.72 -46.57 2.75
CA ARG A 242 19.03 -47.10 2.39
C ARG A 242 19.54 -46.19 1.29
N ILE A 243 20.27 -45.14 1.68
CA ILE A 243 21.16 -44.47 0.76
C ILE A 243 22.11 -45.57 0.29
N PHE A 244 22.03 -45.93 -0.98
CA PHE A 244 22.93 -46.91 -1.57
C PHE A 244 24.36 -46.42 -1.34
N ALA A 245 25.13 -47.19 -0.59
CA ALA A 245 26.58 -47.05 -0.47
C ALA A 245 27.26 -47.55 -1.74
#